data_AF-A0A963JWS4-F1
#
_entry.id   AF-A0A963JWS4-F1
#
_cell.length_a   1.000
_cell.length_b   1.000
_cell.length_c   1.000
_cell.angle_alpha   90.00
_cell.angle_beta   90.00
_cell.angle_gamma   90.00
#
_symmetry.space_group_name_H-M   'P 1'
#
loop_
_entity.id
_entity.type
_entity.pdbx_description
1 polymer ?
#
loop_
_entity_poly.entity_id
_entity_poly.type
_entity_poly.pdbx_seq_one_letter_code
_entity_poly.pdbx_strand_id
1 'polypeptide(L)'
;MQSHAIYPSSALMTGCRCCAGRTPVWNARRGFLLAAAVGIATPALAQVDVGSASSLRKLVPAETLERSAAQQYQQMLGQARAQRALAPEGHPQLQQLHAIARRLIPFTATWNERARQWRWEVNLIGSKQINAFCMPGGKIAFYTGILDQLQLTEDETAMIMGHEMAHALREHARERLA
;
A
#
# COMPACT_ATOMS: atom_id res chain seq x y z
N MET A 1 51.77 -39.04 -36.78
CA MET A 1 51.36 -40.09 -35.82
C MET A 1 49.85 -40.00 -35.69
N GLN A 2 49.05 -40.47 -36.67
CA GLN A 2 48.56 -41.85 -36.80
C GLN A 2 48.21 -42.50 -35.46
N SER A 3 46.91 -42.66 -35.15
CA SER A 3 46.28 -43.97 -35.25
C SER A 3 44.74 -43.88 -35.29
N HIS A 4 44.18 -44.60 -36.25
CA HIS A 4 42.77 -44.86 -36.48
C HIS A 4 42.24 -45.99 -35.57
N ALA A 5 40.92 -46.04 -35.35
CA ALA A 5 40.07 -47.25 -35.45
C ALA A 5 38.57 -46.82 -35.37
N ILE A 6 37.78 -46.82 -36.47
CA ILE A 6 37.04 -47.94 -37.13
C ILE A 6 35.71 -48.24 -36.36
N TYR A 7 34.54 -47.68 -36.74
CA TYR A 7 33.49 -48.09 -37.76
C TYR A 7 32.45 -49.12 -37.22
N PRO A 8 31.30 -49.40 -37.90
CA PRO A 8 30.27 -48.59 -38.61
C PRO A 8 28.82 -48.98 -38.16
N SER A 9 27.69 -48.44 -38.64
CA SER A 9 26.95 -48.85 -39.87
C SER A 9 25.56 -48.14 -39.87
N SER A 10 25.20 -47.36 -40.90
CA SER A 10 24.23 -47.68 -42.01
C SER A 10 22.79 -48.00 -41.53
N ALA A 11 21.67 -47.54 -42.08
CA ALA A 11 21.29 -47.03 -43.40
C ALA A 11 19.87 -46.38 -43.24
N LEU A 12 19.65 -45.17 -43.76
CA LEU A 12 18.94 -44.83 -45.02
C LEU A 12 17.46 -45.23 -45.11
N MET A 13 16.68 -44.18 -45.41
CA MET A 13 15.28 -44.12 -45.77
C MET A 13 15.00 -44.74 -47.17
N THR A 14 13.72 -45.09 -47.41
CA THR A 14 12.83 -44.55 -48.49
C THR A 14 12.04 -45.61 -49.28
N GLY A 15 10.72 -45.42 -49.33
CA GLY A 15 9.81 -45.78 -50.45
C GLY A 15 9.00 -47.07 -50.27
N CYS A 16 7.75 -47.24 -50.73
CA CYS A 16 6.70 -46.37 -51.28
C CYS A 16 5.38 -47.20 -51.36
N ARG A 17 4.21 -46.56 -51.14
CA ARG A 17 2.86 -46.80 -51.75
C ARG A 17 2.12 -48.17 -51.67
N CYS A 18 0.92 -48.17 -51.07
CA CYS A 18 -0.42 -48.13 -51.73
C CYS A 18 -1.54 -48.98 -51.08
N CYS A 19 -2.73 -48.35 -50.95
CA CYS A 19 -4.12 -48.89 -50.88
C CYS A 19 -4.53 -49.75 -49.66
N ALA A 20 -5.74 -49.73 -49.10
CA ALA A 20 -6.97 -48.93 -49.21
C ALA A 20 -7.88 -49.39 -48.03
N GLY A 21 -8.67 -48.50 -47.41
CA GLY A 21 -9.59 -48.91 -46.34
C GLY A 21 -10.44 -47.76 -45.83
N ARG A 22 -11.74 -47.79 -46.14
CA ARG A 22 -12.72 -46.69 -46.07
C ARG A 22 -13.28 -46.43 -44.66
N THR A 23 -13.48 -45.13 -44.36
CA THR A 23 -14.62 -44.46 -43.64
C THR A 23 -14.92 -44.79 -42.16
N PRO A 24 -15.67 -43.96 -41.39
CA PRO A 24 -16.30 -42.66 -41.71
C PRO A 24 -15.98 -41.51 -40.73
N VAL A 25 -16.20 -40.29 -41.22
CA VAL A 25 -16.24 -39.02 -40.47
C VAL A 25 -17.53 -38.92 -39.65
N TRP A 26 -17.40 -38.86 -38.32
CA TRP A 26 -18.50 -38.44 -37.43
C TRP A 26 -18.34 -36.96 -37.09
N ASN A 27 -19.18 -36.12 -37.70
CA ASN A 27 -19.36 -34.73 -37.30
C ASN A 27 -20.17 -34.68 -35.99
N ALA A 28 -19.54 -34.24 -34.91
CA ALA A 28 -20.24 -33.82 -33.70
C ALA A 28 -19.91 -32.35 -33.40
N ARG A 29 -20.67 -31.44 -34.03
CA ARG A 29 -20.86 -30.09 -33.51
C ARG A 29 -21.80 -30.19 -32.31
N ARG A 30 -21.27 -30.06 -31.08
CA ARG A 30 -22.07 -29.64 -29.91
C ARG A 30 -21.23 -28.72 -29.04
N GLY A 31 -21.77 -27.51 -28.87
CA GLY A 31 -21.08 -26.34 -28.34
C GLY A 31 -20.66 -26.47 -26.89
N PHE A 32 -19.49 -25.90 -26.61
CA PHE A 32 -19.09 -25.50 -25.27
C PHE A 32 -19.60 -24.08 -25.05
N LEU A 33 -20.67 -23.92 -24.26
CA LEU A 33 -20.97 -22.65 -23.61
C LEU A 33 -20.04 -22.56 -22.40
N LEU A 34 -18.94 -21.82 -22.54
CA LEU A 34 -18.13 -21.39 -21.39
C LEU A 34 -18.89 -20.27 -20.68
N ALA A 35 -19.42 -20.60 -19.50
CA ALA A 35 -19.94 -19.61 -18.57
C ALA A 35 -18.79 -18.67 -18.17
N ALA A 36 -18.82 -17.42 -18.65
CA ALA A 36 -17.97 -16.37 -18.14
C ALA A 36 -18.47 -15.99 -16.73
N ALA A 37 -17.88 -16.60 -15.71
CA ALA A 37 -18.01 -16.11 -14.34
C ALA A 37 -17.32 -14.73 -14.28
N VAL A 38 -18.10 -13.66 -14.33
CA VAL A 38 -17.63 -12.31 -14.01
C VAL A 38 -17.37 -12.30 -12.50
N GLY A 39 -16.14 -12.65 -12.12
CA GLY A 39 -15.64 -12.40 -10.78
C GLY A 39 -15.53 -10.90 -10.60
N ILE A 40 -16.49 -10.30 -9.89
CA ILE A 40 -16.33 -8.94 -9.39
C ILE A 40 -15.22 -9.01 -8.34
N ALA A 41 -14.00 -8.63 -8.72
CA ALA A 41 -12.94 -8.38 -7.76
C ALA A 41 -13.39 -7.19 -6.92
N THR A 42 -13.93 -7.45 -5.73
CA THR A 42 -14.12 -6.42 -4.73
C THR A 42 -12.72 -5.92 -4.35
N PRO A 43 -12.44 -4.61 -4.39
CA PRO A 43 -11.18 -4.13 -3.84
C PRO A 43 -11.20 -4.51 -2.36
N ALA A 44 -10.24 -5.34 -1.95
CA ALA A 44 -9.94 -5.54 -0.54
C ALA A 44 -9.59 -4.15 0.00
N LEU A 45 -10.54 -3.52 0.68
CA LEU A 45 -10.28 -2.29 1.42
C LEU A 45 -9.22 -2.67 2.45
N ALA A 46 -7.96 -2.35 2.15
CA ALA A 46 -6.91 -2.22 3.14
C ALA A 46 -7.28 -1.00 3.99
N GLN A 47 -8.31 -1.18 4.83
CA GLN A 47 -8.74 -0.17 5.77
C GLN A 47 -7.67 -0.15 6.86
N VAL A 48 -6.89 0.92 6.87
CA VAL A 48 -5.85 1.15 7.87
C VAL A 48 -6.55 1.23 9.23
N ASP A 49 -6.19 0.32 10.14
CA ASP A 49 -6.75 0.31 11.49
C ASP A 49 -6.06 1.39 12.34
N VAL A 50 -6.81 2.44 12.64
CA VAL A 50 -6.34 3.60 13.40
C VAL A 50 -6.97 3.68 14.80
N GLY A 51 -7.67 2.62 15.23
CA GLY A 51 -8.31 2.53 16.53
C GLY A 51 -9.56 3.43 16.68
N SER A 52 -10.42 3.11 17.65
CA SER A 52 -11.65 3.87 17.91
C SER A 52 -11.46 5.03 18.89
N ALA A 53 -12.09 6.17 18.61
CA ALA A 53 -12.09 7.34 19.51
C ALA A 53 -13.05 7.16 20.69
N SER A 54 -12.55 7.26 21.93
CA SER A 54 -13.36 7.19 23.16
C SER A 54 -14.23 8.44 23.40
N SER A 55 -15.42 8.27 23.97
CA SER A 55 -16.33 9.37 24.34
C SER A 55 -15.77 10.35 25.38
N LEU A 56 -14.79 9.91 26.19
CA LEU A 56 -14.06 10.75 27.16
C LEU A 56 -13.23 11.86 26.50
N ARG A 57 -12.91 11.77 25.20
CA ARG A 57 -12.10 12.78 24.49
C ARG A 57 -12.78 14.15 24.40
N LYS A 58 -14.12 14.21 24.48
CA LYS A 58 -14.89 15.48 24.58
C LYS A 58 -14.67 16.25 25.88
N LEU A 59 -14.03 15.64 26.88
CA LEU A 59 -13.80 16.24 28.20
C LEU A 59 -12.34 16.64 28.40
N VAL A 60 -11.44 16.29 27.48
CA VAL A 60 -10.01 16.57 27.59
C VAL A 60 -9.65 17.75 26.70
N PRO A 61 -9.11 18.86 27.24
CA PRO A 61 -8.76 20.02 26.44
C PRO A 61 -7.85 19.68 25.27
N ALA A 62 -8.13 20.26 24.10
CA ALA A 62 -7.39 20.01 22.87
C ALA A 62 -5.87 20.16 23.00
N GLU A 63 -5.42 21.16 23.76
CA GLU A 63 -4.00 21.38 24.00
C GLU A 63 -3.35 20.25 24.80
N THR A 64 -4.04 19.67 25.78
CA THR A 64 -3.54 18.54 26.56
C THR A 64 -3.38 17.31 25.65
N LEU A 65 -4.33 17.07 24.74
CA LEU A 65 -4.25 15.98 23.77
C LEU A 65 -3.15 16.19 22.73
N GLU A 66 -2.96 17.42 22.24
CA GLU A 66 -1.85 17.74 21.33
C GLU A 66 -0.48 17.56 22.01
N ARG A 67 -0.35 17.93 23.29
CA ARG A 67 0.88 17.73 24.07
C ARG A 67 1.16 16.25 24.31
N SER A 68 0.15 15.46 24.70
CA SER A 68 0.32 14.03 24.92
C SER A 68 0.63 13.29 23.61
N ALA A 69 -0.05 13.66 22.51
CA ALA A 69 0.24 13.15 21.17
C ALA A 69 1.70 13.44 20.77
N ALA A 70 2.18 14.67 20.99
CA ALA A 70 3.57 15.01 20.71
C ALA A 70 4.55 14.16 21.53
N GLN A 71 4.29 13.95 22.83
CA GLN A 71 5.14 13.11 23.69
C GLN A 71 5.17 11.65 23.21
N GLN A 72 4.00 11.07 22.94
CA GLN A 72 3.88 9.70 22.43
C GLN A 72 4.61 9.54 21.09
N TYR A 73 4.45 10.51 20.20
CA TYR A 73 5.10 10.50 18.89
C TYR A 73 6.63 10.53 19.02
N GLN A 74 7.18 11.38 19.89
CA GLN A 74 8.62 11.44 20.12
C GLN A 74 9.17 10.15 20.74
N GLN A 75 8.44 9.51 21.65
CA GLN A 75 8.81 8.19 22.20
C GLN A 75 8.89 7.14 21.10
N MET A 76 7.88 7.06 20.24
CA MET A 76 7.86 6.15 19.10
C MET A 76 9.02 6.42 18.13
N LEU A 77 9.27 7.68 17.76
CA LEU A 77 10.40 8.02 16.88
C LEU A 77 11.74 7.67 17.54
N GLY A 78 11.86 7.81 18.85
CA GLY A 78 13.01 7.36 19.63
C GLY A 78 13.25 5.86 19.50
N GLN A 79 12.19 5.06 19.63
CA GLN A 79 12.25 3.61 19.45
C GLN A 79 12.62 3.23 18.01
N ALA A 80 11.97 3.83 17.01
CA ALA A 80 12.27 3.60 15.60
C ALA A 80 13.72 3.96 15.27
N ARG A 81 14.25 5.07 15.81
CA ARG A 81 15.65 5.47 15.64
C ARG A 81 16.61 4.48 16.29
N ALA A 82 16.32 4.02 17.50
CA ALA A 82 17.14 3.01 18.19
C ALA A 82 17.22 1.69 17.39
N GLN A 83 16.14 1.34 16.70
CA GLN A 83 16.06 0.17 15.82
C GLN A 83 16.62 0.42 14.41
N ARG A 84 17.12 1.63 14.12
CA ARG A 84 17.55 2.08 12.77
C ARG A 84 16.45 1.92 11.72
N ALA A 85 15.19 2.02 12.14
CA ALA A 85 14.02 1.93 11.30
C ALA A 85 13.52 3.30 10.81
N LEU A 86 14.00 4.40 11.36
CA LEU A 86 13.57 5.74 10.92
C LEU A 86 14.26 6.10 9.60
N ALA A 87 13.48 6.41 8.56
CA ALA A 87 14.02 6.81 7.26
C ALA A 87 14.78 8.15 7.37
N PRO A 88 15.94 8.31 6.70
CA PRO A 88 16.64 9.58 6.65
C PRO A 88 15.92 10.60 5.77
N GLU A 89 16.18 11.89 5.96
CA GLU A 89 15.58 13.01 5.19
C GLU A 89 15.72 12.88 3.66
N GLY A 90 16.77 12.21 3.18
CA GLY A 90 17.00 11.98 1.75
C GLY A 90 16.21 10.80 1.16
N HIS A 91 15.42 10.08 1.96
CA HIS A 91 14.72 8.88 1.48
C HIS A 91 13.62 9.23 0.46
N PRO A 92 13.58 8.64 -0.75
CA PRO A 92 12.65 9.04 -1.80
C PRO A 92 11.17 9.01 -1.38
N GLN A 93 10.74 7.93 -0.71
CA GLN A 93 9.36 7.84 -0.21
C GLN A 93 9.05 8.89 0.86
N LEU A 94 10.02 9.26 1.70
CA LEU A 94 9.80 10.30 2.71
C LEU A 94 9.66 11.68 2.05
N GLN A 95 10.47 11.96 1.01
CA GLN A 95 10.36 13.19 0.23
C GLN A 95 9.00 13.29 -0.49
N GLN A 96 8.50 12.17 -1.02
CA GLN A 96 7.16 12.10 -1.60
C GLN A 96 6.07 12.40 -0.56
N LEU A 97 6.16 11.80 0.64
CA LEU A 97 5.23 12.10 1.74
C LEU A 97 5.29 13.58 2.15
N HIS A 98 6.48 14.17 2.20
CA HIS A 98 6.63 15.61 2.47
C HIS A 98 6.02 16.48 1.37
N ALA A 99 6.11 16.08 0.10
CA ALA A 99 5.47 16.78 -1.00
C ALA A 99 3.94 16.72 -0.93
N ILE A 100 3.38 15.54 -0.61
CA ILE A 100 1.95 15.36 -0.36
C ILE A 100 1.50 16.24 0.81
N ALA A 101 2.19 16.16 1.96
CA ALA A 101 1.83 16.92 3.14
C ALA A 101 1.83 18.44 2.87
N ARG A 102 2.85 18.95 2.17
CA ARG A 102 2.92 20.37 1.79
C ARG A 102 1.72 20.82 0.94
N ARG A 103 1.16 19.94 0.09
CA ARG A 103 -0.05 20.24 -0.68
C ARG A 103 -1.32 20.17 0.16
N LEU A 104 -1.40 19.24 1.13
CA LEU A 104 -2.60 19.02 1.93
C LEU A 104 -2.75 19.97 3.13
N ILE A 105 -1.64 20.31 3.80
CA ILE A 105 -1.64 21.13 5.04
C ILE A 105 -2.41 22.47 4.89
N PRO A 106 -2.31 23.23 3.79
CA PRO A 106 -3.04 24.49 3.63
C PRO A 106 -4.57 24.35 3.75
N PHE A 107 -5.13 23.19 3.45
CA PHE A 107 -6.58 22.93 3.52
C PHE A 107 -7.06 22.51 4.90
N THR A 108 -6.16 22.30 5.86
CA THR A 108 -6.53 21.79 7.19
C THR A 108 -7.21 22.84 8.07
N ALA A 109 -6.81 24.10 7.88
CA ALA A 109 -7.21 25.22 8.73
C ALA A 109 -8.71 25.58 8.63
N THR A 110 -9.39 25.20 7.54
CA THR A 110 -10.84 25.35 7.40
C THR A 110 -11.61 24.31 8.22
N TRP A 111 -10.99 23.21 8.61
CA TRP A 111 -11.63 22.15 9.41
C TRP A 111 -11.29 22.25 10.89
N ASN A 112 -10.09 22.76 11.21
CA ASN A 112 -9.68 23.04 12.59
C ASN A 112 -8.70 24.22 12.60
N GLU A 113 -9.10 25.33 13.22
CA GLU A 113 -8.30 26.55 13.24
C GLU A 113 -6.97 26.39 13.98
N ARG A 114 -6.90 25.49 14.97
CA ARG A 114 -5.66 25.19 15.70
C ARG A 114 -4.60 24.58 14.78
N ALA A 115 -5.01 23.95 13.68
CA ALA A 115 -4.09 23.37 12.69
C ALA A 115 -3.12 24.40 12.08
N ARG A 116 -3.48 25.69 12.11
CA ARG A 116 -2.57 26.79 11.72
C ARG A 116 -1.35 26.93 12.61
N GLN A 117 -1.45 26.48 13.87
CA GLN A 117 -0.40 26.54 14.88
C GLN A 117 0.28 25.17 15.08
N TRP A 118 -0.22 24.12 14.45
CA TRP A 118 0.36 22.80 14.57
C TRP A 118 1.75 22.75 13.94
N ARG A 119 2.67 22.10 14.65
CA ARG A 119 4.01 21.77 14.13
C ARG A 119 3.92 20.46 13.36
N TRP A 120 3.60 20.55 12.08
CA TRP A 120 3.48 19.38 11.22
C TRP A 120 4.82 18.65 11.09
N GLU A 121 4.80 17.34 11.34
CA GLU A 121 5.94 16.44 11.24
C GLU A 121 5.49 15.19 10.49
N VAL A 122 6.28 14.76 9.51
CA VAL A 122 5.99 13.58 8.70
C VAL A 122 7.22 12.70 8.71
N ASN A 123 7.05 11.46 9.17
CA ASN A 123 8.14 10.50 9.28
C ASN A 123 7.75 9.16 8.62
N LEU A 124 8.75 8.46 8.12
CA LEU A 124 8.61 7.12 7.54
C LEU A 124 9.37 6.12 8.41
N ILE A 125 8.68 5.07 8.84
CA ILE A 125 9.21 4.03 9.72
C ILE A 125 9.28 2.72 8.94
N GLY A 126 10.48 2.13 8.87
CA GLY A 126 10.74 0.83 8.29
C GLY A 126 10.02 -0.26 9.08
N SER A 127 9.00 -0.86 8.49
CA SER A 127 8.27 -2.00 9.06
C SER A 127 7.42 -2.65 7.97
N LYS A 128 7.19 -3.95 8.07
CA LYS A 128 6.25 -4.67 7.18
C LYS A 128 4.78 -4.42 7.54
N GLN A 129 4.50 -3.68 8.60
CA GLN A 129 3.14 -3.34 8.98
C GLN A 129 2.50 -2.44 7.91
N ILE A 130 1.29 -2.80 7.48
CA ILE A 130 0.46 -1.98 6.58
C ILE A 130 -0.27 -0.97 7.46
N ASN A 131 0.36 0.17 7.72
CA ASN A 131 -0.22 1.21 8.57
C ASN A 131 0.27 2.62 8.19
N ALA A 132 -0.55 3.61 8.53
CA ALA A 132 -0.23 5.03 8.57
C ALA A 132 -1.16 5.69 9.60
N PHE A 133 -0.74 6.77 10.24
CA PHE A 133 -1.61 7.51 11.14
C PHE A 133 -1.23 8.99 11.21
N CYS A 134 -2.16 9.80 11.70
CA CYS A 134 -1.92 11.19 12.09
C CYS A 134 -2.47 11.44 13.50
N MET A 135 -1.62 11.91 14.42
CA MET A 135 -2.04 12.34 15.75
C MET A 135 -2.35 13.84 15.78
N PRO A 136 -3.16 14.32 16.75
CA PRO A 136 -3.37 15.74 16.99
C PRO A 136 -2.04 16.51 17.11
N GLY A 137 -2.02 17.75 16.61
CA GLY A 137 -0.79 18.53 16.54
C GLY A 137 0.06 18.25 15.29
N GLY A 138 -0.49 17.50 14.33
CA GLY A 138 0.09 17.29 13.00
C GLY A 138 1.23 16.28 12.96
N LYS A 139 1.15 15.21 13.76
CA LYS A 139 2.19 14.18 13.84
C LYS A 139 1.83 12.99 12.96
N ILE A 140 2.41 12.93 11.77
CA ILE A 140 2.08 11.95 10.74
C ILE A 140 3.18 10.89 10.69
N ALA A 141 2.82 9.61 10.71
CA ALA A 141 3.74 8.51 10.45
C ALA A 141 3.18 7.57 9.40
N PHE A 142 4.04 7.17 8.47
CA PHE A 142 3.79 6.08 7.53
C PHE A 142 4.75 4.94 7.84
N TYR A 143 4.30 3.70 7.61
CA TYR A 143 5.17 2.53 7.65
C TYR A 143 5.49 2.08 6.23
N THR A 144 6.73 1.69 5.94
CA THR A 144 7.13 1.29 4.57
C THR A 144 6.24 0.18 4.01
N GLY A 145 5.74 -0.71 4.87
CA GLY A 145 4.82 -1.79 4.50
C GLY A 145 3.56 -1.34 3.77
N ILE A 146 2.95 -0.19 4.12
CA ILE A 146 1.75 0.29 3.41
C ILE A 146 2.09 0.76 1.99
N LEU A 147 3.26 1.37 1.79
CA LEU A 147 3.69 1.89 0.50
C LEU A 147 4.18 0.74 -0.41
N ASP A 148 5.02 -0.13 0.13
CA ASP A 148 5.72 -1.16 -0.63
C ASP A 148 4.83 -2.36 -0.99
N GLN A 149 3.97 -2.79 -0.07
CA GLN A 149 3.16 -4.00 -0.28
C GLN A 149 1.90 -3.73 -1.08
N LEU A 150 1.33 -2.53 -0.94
CA LEU A 150 0.13 -2.15 -1.69
C LEU A 150 0.48 -1.45 -3.02
N GLN A 151 1.76 -1.14 -3.26
CA GLN A 151 2.25 -0.50 -4.48
C GLN A 151 1.49 0.78 -4.83
N LEU A 152 1.25 1.60 -3.81
CA LEU A 152 0.40 2.78 -3.94
C LEU A 152 1.00 3.82 -4.87
N THR A 153 0.14 4.40 -5.70
CA THR A 153 0.45 5.63 -6.42
C THR A 153 0.56 6.82 -5.46
N GLU A 154 1.09 7.94 -5.97
CA GLU A 154 1.15 9.18 -5.20
C GLU A 154 -0.24 9.68 -4.78
N ASP A 155 -1.24 9.56 -5.65
CA ASP A 155 -2.60 10.00 -5.37
C ASP A 155 -3.30 9.12 -4.33
N GLU A 156 -3.10 7.80 -4.38
CA GLU A 156 -3.60 6.89 -3.35
C GLU A 156 -2.91 7.11 -2.00
N THR A 157 -1.60 7.39 -2.02
CA THR A 157 -0.86 7.78 -0.81
C THR A 157 -1.39 9.11 -0.25
N ALA A 158 -1.72 10.06 -1.12
CA ALA A 158 -2.33 11.33 -0.72
C ALA A 158 -3.73 11.15 -0.12
N MET A 159 -4.53 10.22 -0.67
CA MET A 159 -5.83 9.87 -0.12
C MET A 159 -5.70 9.31 1.31
N ILE A 160 -4.76 8.38 1.54
CA ILE A 160 -4.50 7.84 2.89
C ILE A 160 -4.04 8.95 3.83
N MET A 161 -3.08 9.78 3.41
CA MET A 161 -2.62 10.89 4.25
C MET A 161 -3.75 11.86 4.60
N GLY A 162 -4.60 12.21 3.62
CA GLY A 162 -5.76 13.07 3.83
C GLY A 162 -6.79 12.45 4.77
N HIS A 163 -7.04 11.15 4.66
CA HIS A 163 -7.90 10.39 5.58
C HIS A 163 -7.38 10.49 7.02
N GLU A 164 -6.09 10.24 7.21
CA GLU A 164 -5.46 10.33 8.54
C GLU A 164 -5.50 11.75 9.11
N MET A 165 -5.17 12.75 8.30
CA MET A 165 -5.25 14.15 8.70
C MET A 165 -6.68 14.51 9.11
N ALA A 166 -7.71 14.05 8.38
CA ALA A 166 -9.10 14.31 8.72
C ALA A 166 -9.51 13.73 10.08
N HIS A 167 -9.03 12.55 10.45
CA HIS A 167 -9.25 12.01 11.80
C HIS A 167 -8.65 12.90 12.88
N ALA A 168 -7.39 13.30 12.72
CA ALA A 168 -6.71 14.18 13.67
C ALA A 168 -7.41 15.53 13.82
N LEU A 169 -7.89 16.11 12.71
CA LEU A 169 -8.60 17.40 12.71
C LEU A 169 -9.97 17.29 13.41
N ARG A 170 -10.67 16.16 13.25
CA ARG A 170 -12.02 15.93 13.78
C ARG A 170 -12.08 15.67 15.28
N GLU A 171 -11.00 15.22 15.88
CA GLU A 171 -10.96 14.88 17.32
C GLU A 171 -11.45 16.04 18.20
N HIS A 172 -11.27 17.30 17.78
CA HIS A 172 -11.80 18.48 18.48
C HIS A 172 -12.81 19.33 17.70
N ALA A 173 -13.02 19.09 16.39
CA ALA A 173 -14.14 19.72 15.70
C ALA A 173 -15.49 19.37 16.37
N ARG A 174 -15.54 18.23 17.08
CA ARG A 174 -16.69 17.77 17.86
C ARG A 174 -16.94 18.51 19.18
N GLU A 175 -15.94 19.17 19.76
CA GLU A 175 -16.16 20.03 20.95
C GLU A 175 -16.90 21.32 20.59
N ARG A 176 -16.67 21.87 19.38
CA ARG A 176 -17.37 23.07 18.91
C ARG A 176 -18.84 22.84 18.56
N LEU A 177 -19.25 21.60 18.36
CA LEU A 177 -20.62 21.20 18.00
C LEU A 177 -21.40 20.59 19.19
N ALA A 178 -20.76 20.43 20.35
CA ALA A 178 -21.34 19.83 21.55
C ALA A 178 -21.81 20.88 22.55
#